data_AF-A0A257MG13-F1
#
_entry.id   AF-A0A257MG13-F1
#
_cell.length_a   1.000
_cell.length_b   1.000
_cell.length_c   1.000
_cell.angle_alpha   90.00
_cell.angle_beta   90.00
_cell.angle_gamma   90.00
#
_symmetry.space_group_name_H-M   'P 1'
#
loop_
_entity.id
_entity.type
_entity.pdbx_description
1 polymer ?
#
loop_
_entity_poly.entity_id
_entity_poly.type
_entity_poly.pdbx_seq_one_letter_code
_entity_poly.pdbx_strand_id
1 'polypeptide(L)' 'SGQGRVAEKMMAALNPDFVCMYARGRRIPHTHIILVPTYKGDVLDRFFNAQELFQESPPELAALRDREGMEDVAERLKRA' A
#
# COMPACT_ATOMS: atom_id res chain seq x y z
N SER A 1 15.86 -11.31 -20.99
CA SER A 1 14.49 -11.43 -21.54
C SER A 1 13.79 -12.61 -20.87
N GLY A 2 12.61 -12.42 -20.26
CA GLY A 2 11.73 -13.55 -19.88
C GLY A 2 11.02 -13.51 -18.53
N GLN A 3 11.38 -12.63 -17.61
CA GLN A 3 10.68 -12.48 -16.32
C GLN A 3 10.08 -11.09 -16.20
N GLY A 4 9.04 -10.81 -16.98
CA GLY A 4 8.07 -9.82 -16.54
C GLY A 4 7.47 -10.32 -15.23
N ARG A 5 7.55 -9.52 -14.17
CA ARG A 5 7.13 -9.87 -12.80
C ARG A 5 5.72 -10.47 -12.83
N VAL A 6 5.37 -11.46 -12.00
CA VAL A 6 4.05 -12.15 -12.06
C VAL A 6 2.87 -11.17 -12.18
N ALA A 7 2.96 -10.00 -11.54
CA ALA A 7 2.02 -8.89 -11.69
C ALA A 7 1.84 -8.40 -13.14
N GLU A 8 2.90 -8.23 -13.94
CA GLU A 8 2.83 -7.82 -15.35
C GLU A 8 2.09 -8.87 -16.19
N LYS A 9 2.32 -10.17 -15.92
CA LYS A 9 1.57 -11.26 -16.57
C LYS A 9 0.09 -11.19 -16.21
N MET A 10 -0.23 -10.89 -14.95
CA MET A 10 -1.62 -10.70 -14.50
C MET A 10 -2.26 -9.48 -15.17
N MET A 11 -1.54 -8.36 -15.28
CA MET A 11 -2.01 -7.18 -16.01
C MET A 11 -2.37 -7.53 -17.45
N ALA A 12 -1.46 -8.21 -18.16
CA ALA A 12 -1.65 -8.57 -19.56
C ALA A 12 -2.77 -9.61 -19.80
N ALA A 13 -2.89 -10.61 -18.93
CA ALA A 13 -3.83 -11.72 -19.13
C ALA A 13 -5.25 -11.43 -18.63
N LEU A 14 -5.37 -10.60 -17.59
CA LEU A 14 -6.64 -10.40 -16.86
C LEU A 14 -7.19 -8.98 -16.98
N ASN A 15 -6.39 -8.04 -17.51
CA ASN A 15 -6.73 -6.62 -17.63
C ASN A 15 -7.41 -6.02 -16.36
N PRO A 16 -6.85 -6.21 -15.16
CA PRO A 16 -7.33 -5.56 -13.95
C PRO A 16 -6.94 -4.08 -13.94
N ASP A 17 -7.56 -3.29 -13.06
CA ASP A 17 -7.22 -1.87 -12.89
C ASP A 17 -5.83 -1.72 -12.25
N PHE A 18 -5.50 -2.61 -11.30
CA PHE A 18 -4.16 -2.76 -10.74
C PHE A 18 -3.96 -4.16 -10.14
N VAL A 19 -2.72 -4.50 -9.75
CA VAL A 19 -2.43 -5.69 -8.97
C VAL A 19 -2.06 -5.27 -7.55
N CYS A 20 -2.92 -5.57 -6.59
CA CYS A 20 -2.63 -5.36 -5.17
C CYS A 20 -1.57 -6.38 -4.72
N MET A 21 -0.52 -5.89 -4.05
CA MET A 21 0.51 -6.70 -3.44
C MET A 21 0.52 -6.47 -1.92
N TYR A 22 0.47 -7.55 -1.14
CA TYR A 22 0.70 -7.46 0.30
C TYR A 22 1.46 -8.67 0.82
N ALA A 23 2.29 -8.43 1.85
CA ALA A 23 3.04 -9.46 2.54
C ALA A 23 2.33 -9.85 3.82
N ARG A 24 2.20 -11.16 4.09
CA ARG A 24 1.54 -11.68 5.29
C ARG A 24 2.48 -12.61 6.07
N GLY A 25 2.85 -12.22 7.28
CA GLY A 25 3.80 -12.96 8.15
C GLY A 25 3.19 -13.59 9.40
N ARG A 26 1.91 -13.97 9.40
CA ARG A 26 1.17 -14.22 10.66
C ARG A 26 1.14 -15.67 11.17
N ARG A 27 0.87 -16.67 10.33
CA ARG A 27 0.61 -18.07 10.77
C ARG A 27 1.69 -19.07 10.35
N ILE A 28 2.49 -18.72 9.35
CA ILE A 28 3.54 -19.58 8.83
C ILE A 28 4.83 -18.74 8.84
N PRO A 29 5.94 -19.24 9.44
CA PRO A 29 7.14 -18.45 9.71
C PRO A 29 7.98 -18.08 8.47
N HIS A 30 7.44 -18.25 7.26
CA HIS A 30 8.06 -17.76 6.03
C HIS A 30 7.21 -16.68 5.35
N THR A 31 7.88 -15.73 4.71
CA THR A 31 7.26 -14.60 4.01
C THR A 31 6.44 -15.10 2.83
N HIS A 32 5.15 -14.78 2.84
CA HIS A 32 4.28 -14.94 1.67
C HIS A 32 4.03 -13.57 1.06
N ILE A 33 4.31 -13.44 -0.24
CA ILE A 33 3.84 -12.33 -1.06
C ILE A 33 2.58 -12.79 -1.76
N ILE A 34 1.49 -12.06 -1.57
CA ILE A 34 0.20 -12.34 -2.21
C ILE A 34 -0.02 -11.25 -3.25
N LEU A 35 -0.34 -11.67 -4.48
CA LEU A 35 -0.73 -10.80 -5.59
C LEU A 35 -2.20 -11.04 -5.89
N VAL A 36 -2.99 -9.98 -5.93
CA VAL A 36 -4.42 -10.02 -6.23
C VAL A 36 -4.69 -9.10 -7.40
N PRO A 37 -5.25 -9.58 -8.53
CA PRO A 37 -5.73 -8.71 -9.59
C PRO A 37 -7.00 -8.02 -9.11
N THR A 38 -7.01 -6.69 -9.14
CA THR A 38 -8.02 -5.86 -8.49
C THR A 38 -8.79 -5.06 -9.52
N TYR A 39 -10.11 -5.03 -9.37
CA TYR A 39 -11.05 -4.36 -10.25
C TYR A 39 -11.89 -3.35 -9.46
N LYS A 40 -12.36 -2.32 -10.16
CA LYS A 40 -13.23 -1.29 -9.62
C LYS A 40 -14.41 -1.88 -8.85
N GLY A 41 -14.57 -1.41 -7.62
CA GLY A 41 -15.66 -1.78 -6.74
C GLY A 41 -15.43 -3.05 -5.91
N ASP A 42 -14.32 -3.77 -6.10
CA ASP A 42 -13.98 -4.91 -5.25
C ASP A 42 -13.48 -4.47 -3.86
N VAL A 43 -13.24 -5.45 -2.98
CA VAL A 43 -12.87 -5.18 -1.58
C VAL A 43 -11.53 -4.44 -1.46
N LEU A 44 -10.57 -4.74 -2.32
CA LEU A 44 -9.25 -4.12 -2.28
C LEU A 44 -9.29 -2.72 -2.88
N ASP A 45 -10.03 -2.51 -3.97
CA ASP A 45 -10.29 -1.17 -4.51
C ASP A 45 -10.92 -0.26 -3.44
N ARG A 46 -11.98 -0.73 -2.76
CA ARG A 46 -12.61 0.03 -1.66
C ARG A 46 -11.66 0.30 -0.50
N PHE A 47 -10.82 -0.67 -0.15
CA PHE A 47 -9.83 -0.52 0.91
C PHE A 47 -8.81 0.57 0.58
N PHE A 48 -8.28 0.61 -0.65
CA PHE A 48 -7.33 1.64 -1.06
C PHE A 48 -7.98 3.02 -1.17
N ASN A 49 -9.19 3.12 -1.73
CA ASN A 49 -9.95 4.36 -1.76
C ASN A 49 -10.21 4.91 -0.33
N ALA A 50 -10.49 4.03 0.63
CA ALA A 50 -10.61 4.43 2.03
C ALA A 50 -9.26 4.83 2.65
N GLN A 51 -8.17 4.13 2.30
CA GLN A 51 -6.81 4.49 2.75
C GLN A 51 -6.39 5.87 2.27
N GLU A 52 -6.74 6.26 1.05
CA GLU A 52 -6.49 7.60 0.51
C GLU A 52 -7.12 8.67 1.40
N LEU A 53 -8.38 8.45 1.83
CA LEU A 53 -9.03 9.33 2.80
C LEU A 53 -8.23 9.42 4.12
N PHE A 54 -7.70 8.31 4.66
CA PHE A 54 -6.88 8.35 5.89
C PHE A 54 -5.53 9.06 5.72
N GLN A 55 -4.97 9.11 4.52
CA GLN A 55 -3.76 9.91 4.26
C GLN A 55 -4.08 11.41 4.29
N GLU A 56 -5.32 11.79 3.97
CA GLU A 56 -5.75 13.18 3.88
C GLU A 56 -6.47 13.70 5.14
N SER A 57 -6.97 12.83 6.03
CA SER A 57 -8.02 13.20 6.99
C SER A 57 -7.70 13.25 8.50
N PRO A 58 -6.50 12.94 9.01
CA PRO A 58 -6.13 13.46 10.32
C PRO A 58 -5.53 14.85 10.18
N PRO A 59 -6.10 15.90 10.80
CA PRO A 59 -5.49 17.23 10.82
C PRO A 59 -4.04 17.20 11.34
N GLU A 60 -3.71 16.27 12.26
CA GLU A 60 -2.34 16.09 12.75
C GLU A 60 -1.40 15.51 11.68
N LEU A 61 -1.88 14.65 10.78
CA LEU A 61 -1.08 14.14 9.65
C LEU A 61 -1.01 15.17 8.51
N ALA A 62 -2.06 15.98 8.32
CA ALA A 62 -2.03 17.10 7.39
C ALA A 62 -0.95 18.12 7.76
N ALA A 63 -0.74 18.37 9.07
CA ALA A 63 0.34 19.21 9.60
C ALA A 63 1.76 18.63 9.37
N LEU A 64 1.90 17.32 9.10
CA LEU A 64 3.19 16.72 8.70
C LEU A 64 3.61 17.09 7.27
N ARG A 65 2.72 17.72 6.48
CA ARG A 65 3.10 18.31 5.19
C ARG A 65 3.97 19.55 5.37
N ASP A 66 3.88 20.21 6.52
CA ASP A 66 4.75 21.33 6.87
C ASP A 66 6.09 20.82 7.42
N ARG A 67 7.18 21.50 7.02
CA ARG A 67 8.56 21.08 7.34
C ARG A 67 8.78 20.88 8.85
N GLU A 68 8.22 21.76 9.67
CA GLU A 68 8.37 21.72 11.13
C GLU A 68 7.70 20.49 11.75
N GLY A 69 6.49 20.13 11.29
CA GLY A 69 5.78 18.93 11.73
C GLY A 69 6.52 17.65 11.34
N MET A 70 7.12 17.62 10.15
CA MET A 70 7.91 16.49 9.68
C MET A 70 9.20 16.28 10.49
N GLU A 71 9.89 17.37 10.85
CA GLU A 71 11.11 17.35 11.65
C GLU A 71 10.85 16.86 13.08
N ASP A 72 9.77 17.32 13.74
CA ASP A 72 9.40 16.87 15.09
C ASP A 72 9.10 15.36 15.15
N VAL A 73 8.30 14.85 14.22
CA VAL A 73 7.99 13.40 14.18
C VAL A 73 9.24 12.57 13.89
N ALA A 74 10.12 13.03 13.00
CA ALA A 74 11.38 12.34 12.72
C ALA A 74 12.25 12.22 13.97
N GLU A 75 12.35 13.28 14.79
CA GLU A 75 13.09 13.25 16.05
C GLU A 75 12.46 12.32 17.09
N ARG A 76 11.13 12.25 17.18
CA ARG A 76 10.43 11.32 18.08
C ARG A 76 10.68 9.87 17.70
N LEU A 77 10.68 9.55 16.40
CA LEU A 77 10.95 8.20 15.90
C LEU A 77 12.39 7.74 16.12
N LYS A 78 13.39 8.65 16.00
CA LYS A 78 14.80 8.32 16.28
C LYS A 78 15.08 8.00 17.75
N ARG A 79 14.19 8.41 18.66
CA ARG A 79 14.35 8.26 20.12
C ARG A 79 13.50 7.12 20.71
N ALA A 80 12.68 6.45 19.88
CA ALA A 80 11.88 5.29 20.25
C ALA A 80 12.66 3.99 20.04
#